data_AF-A0A971PFJ2-F1
#
_entry.id   AF-A0A971PFJ2-F1
#
_cell.length_a   1.000
_cell.length_b   1.000
_cell.length_c   1.000
_cell.angle_alpha   90.00
_cell.angle_beta   90.00
_cell.angle_gamma   90.00
#
_symmetry.space_group_name_H-M   'P 1'
#
loop_
_entity.id
_entity.type
_entity.pdbx_description
1 polymer ?
#
loop_
_entity_poly.entity_id
_entity_poly.type
_entity_poly.pdbx_seq_one_letter_code
_entity_poly.pdbx_strand_id
1 'polypeptide(L)'
;MRTAIIEISILIAAFILGWLKFGWPSLFYISLGLIGFYTIVMVTYIIVRRSVLTWSDNIFGIVAMAGWLVIAWFIMHEKGIHFWGL
;
A
#
# COMPACT_ATOMS: atom_id res chain seq x y z
N MET A 1 -5.44 -15.51 2.82
CA MET A 1 -4.50 -14.42 3.12
C MET A 1 -3.96 -13.78 1.84
N ARG A 2 -3.37 -14.57 0.95
CA ARG A 2 -2.91 -14.13 -0.38
C ARG A 2 -4.01 -13.41 -1.19
N THR A 3 -5.26 -13.89 -1.15
CA THR A 3 -6.40 -13.23 -1.83
C THR A 3 -6.65 -11.81 -1.32
N ALA A 4 -6.67 -11.60 0.00
CA ALA A 4 -6.89 -10.27 0.59
C ALA A 4 -5.75 -9.29 0.26
N ILE A 5 -4.50 -9.78 0.22
CA ILE A 5 -3.35 -8.97 -0.22
C ILE A 5 -3.54 -8.51 -1.67
N ILE A 6 -3.99 -9.41 -2.56
CA ILE A 6 -4.25 -9.10 -3.96
C ILE A 6 -5.41 -8.11 -4.09
N GLU A 7 -6.53 -8.33 -3.39
CA GLU A 7 -7.70 -7.44 -3.40
C GLU A 7 -7.35 -6.02 -2.96
N ILE A 8 -6.64 -5.89 -1.83
CA ILE A 8 -6.22 -4.58 -1.32
C ILE A 8 -5.21 -3.93 -2.27
N SER A 9 -4.28 -4.71 -2.85
CA SER A 9 -3.33 -4.18 -3.83
C SER A 9 -4.02 -3.69 -5.11
N ILE A 10 -5.03 -4.42 -5.60
CA ILE A 10 -5.83 -3.98 -6.75
C ILE A 10 -6.59 -2.70 -6.40
N LEU A 11 -7.14 -2.61 -5.20
CA LEU A 11 -7.84 -1.42 -4.73
C LEU A 11 -6.90 -0.20 -4.69
N ILE A 12 -5.71 -0.35 -4.10
CA ILE A 12 -4.67 0.69 -4.07
C ILE A 12 -4.28 1.09 -5.50
N ALA A 13 -4.06 0.11 -6.38
CA ALA A 13 -3.72 0.35 -7.78
C ALA A 13 -4.82 1.15 -8.50
N ALA A 14 -6.10 0.80 -8.28
CA ALA A 14 -7.23 1.51 -8.89
C ALA A 14 -7.30 2.97 -8.44
N PHE A 15 -7.06 3.25 -7.15
CA PHE A 15 -7.02 4.64 -6.65
C PHE A 15 -5.81 5.43 -7.16
N ILE A 16 -4.63 4.81 -7.26
CA ILE A 16 -3.44 5.47 -7.83
C ILE A 16 -3.61 5.74 -9.33
N LEU A 17 -4.14 4.78 -10.09
CA LEU A 17 -4.43 4.96 -11.52
C LEU A 17 -5.52 6.00 -11.74
N GLY A 18 -6.57 5.98 -10.91
CA GLY A 18 -7.62 7.00 -10.90
C GLY A 18 -7.04 8.39 -10.62
N TRP A 19 -6.16 8.49 -9.63
CA TRP A 19 -5.44 9.72 -9.35
C TRP A 19 -4.57 10.18 -10.52
N LEU A 20 -3.78 9.30 -11.13
CA LEU A 20 -2.93 9.63 -12.28
C LEU A 20 -3.74 10.16 -13.47
N LYS A 21 -4.96 9.65 -13.68
CA LYS A 21 -5.85 10.06 -14.77
C LYS A 21 -6.61 11.36 -14.47
N PHE A 22 -7.16 11.51 -13.27
CA PHE A 22 -8.03 12.64 -12.92
C PHE A 22 -7.29 13.80 -12.23
N GLY A 23 -6.09 13.57 -11.71
CA GLY A 23 -5.26 14.56 -11.03
C GLY A 23 -5.76 14.95 -9.63
N TRP A 24 -6.79 14.28 -9.10
CA TRP A 24 -7.44 14.69 -7.84
C TRP A 24 -6.60 14.31 -6.61
N PRO A 25 -6.01 15.27 -5.87
CA PRO A 25 -5.13 14.95 -4.74
C PRO A 25 -5.82 14.14 -3.64
N SER A 26 -7.15 14.24 -3.50
CA SER A 26 -7.94 13.41 -2.58
C SER A 26 -7.77 11.90 -2.84
N LEU A 27 -7.71 11.46 -4.11
CA LEU A 27 -7.51 10.06 -4.46
C LEU A 27 -6.11 9.57 -4.07
N PHE A 28 -5.10 10.45 -4.16
CA PHE A 28 -3.76 10.16 -3.70
C PHE A 28 -3.72 9.96 -2.18
N TYR A 29 -4.32 10.87 -1.40
CA TYR A 29 -4.37 10.73 0.06
C TYR A 29 -5.15 9.49 0.51
N ILE A 30 -6.23 9.13 -0.18
CA ILE A 30 -6.96 7.87 0.06
C ILE A 30 -6.05 6.66 -0.21
N SER A 31 -5.31 6.68 -1.32
CA SER A 31 -4.33 5.64 -1.65
C SER A 31 -3.25 5.51 -0.57
N LEU A 32 -2.72 6.64 -0.11
CA LEU A 32 -1.69 6.70 0.93
C LEU A 32 -2.21 6.13 2.26
N GLY A 33 -3.45 6.48 2.61
CA GLY A 33 -4.15 5.93 3.78
C GLY A 33 -4.36 4.41 3.67
N LEU A 34 -4.74 3.91 2.49
CA LEU A 34 -4.88 2.48 2.23
C LEU A 34 -3.54 1.73 2.34
N ILE A 35 -2.45 2.31 1.82
CA ILE A 35 -1.10 1.74 1.95
C ILE A 35 -0.68 1.66 3.42
N GLY A 36 -0.93 2.73 4.20
CA GLY A 36 -0.67 2.75 5.63
C GLY A 36 -1.51 1.72 6.40
N PHE A 37 -2.80 1.66 6.14
CA PHE A 37 -3.71 0.68 6.74
C PHE A 37 -3.30 -0.75 6.42
N TYR A 38 -3.02 -1.05 5.15
CA TYR A 38 -2.53 -2.35 4.70
C TYR A 38 -1.25 -2.76 5.44
N THR A 39 -0.30 -1.82 5.57
CA THR A 39 0.96 -2.03 6.29
C THR A 39 0.70 -2.41 7.76
N ILE A 40 -0.15 -1.66 8.47
CA ILE A 40 -0.46 -1.93 9.87
C ILE A 40 -1.12 -3.29 10.06
N VAL A 41 -2.12 -3.60 9.24
CA VAL A 41 -2.82 -4.89 9.28
C VAL A 41 -1.85 -6.04 9.03
N MET A 42 -0.97 -5.89 8.03
CA MET A 42 -0.04 -6.94 7.66
C MET A 42 1.04 -7.16 8.72
N VAL A 43 1.60 -6.10 9.29
CA VAL A 43 2.53 -6.18 10.43
C VAL A 43 1.86 -6.86 11.63
N THR A 44 0.64 -6.44 11.97
CA THR A 44 -0.13 -7.03 13.08
C THR A 44 -0.37 -8.51 12.85
N TYR A 45 -0.73 -8.90 11.62
CA TYR A 45 -0.97 -10.30 11.29
C TYR A 45 0.31 -11.14 11.37
N ILE A 46 1.44 -10.64 10.86
CA ILE A 46 2.72 -11.35 10.93
C ILE A 46 3.14 -11.57 12.39
N ILE A 47 2.93 -10.57 13.26
CA ILE A 47 3.26 -10.67 14.68
C ILE A 47 2.33 -11.67 15.39
N VAL A 48 1.02 -11.57 15.19
CA VAL A 48 0.02 -12.37 15.92
C VAL A 48 -0.07 -13.82 15.42
N ARG A 49 0.07 -14.05 14.10
CA ARG A 49 -0.14 -15.37 13.45
C ARG A 49 1.13 -15.94 12.83
N ARG A 50 2.30 -15.63 13.40
CA ARG A 50 3.61 -16.06 12.90
C ARG A 50 3.73 -17.58 12.70
N SER A 51 3.09 -18.40 13.54
CA SER A 51 3.18 -19.87 13.51
C SER A 51 2.32 -20.54 12.44
N VAL A 52 1.35 -19.83 11.86
CA VAL A 52 0.41 -20.37 10.86
C VAL A 52 0.76 -19.91 9.44
N LEU A 53 1.67 -18.94 9.33
CA LEU A 53 2.11 -18.37 8.06
C LEU A 53 3.11 -19.28 7.36
N THR A 54 2.80 -19.65 6.12
CA THR A 54 3.80 -20.18 5.20
C THR A 54 4.83 -19.10 4.89
N TRP A 55 6.11 -19.49 4.85
CA TRP A 55 7.22 -18.59 4.57
C TRP A 55 7.01 -17.77 3.27
N SER A 56 6.39 -18.38 2.26
CA SER A 56 6.02 -17.74 1.00
C SER A 56 5.02 -16.60 1.16
N ASP A 57 4.00 -16.75 2.02
CA ASP A 57 2.96 -15.73 2.20
C ASP A 57 3.51 -14.53 2.98
N ASN A 58 4.46 -14.77 3.88
CA ASN A 58 5.16 -13.73 4.60
C ASN A 58 6.04 -12.88 3.65
N ILE A 59 6.81 -13.53 2.77
CA ILE A 59 7.62 -12.83 1.76
C ILE A 59 6.72 -12.04 0.80
N PHE A 60 5.62 -12.62 0.32
CA PHE A 60 4.70 -11.92 -0.58
C PHE A 60 4.11 -10.66 0.07
N GLY A 61 3.73 -10.72 1.34
CA GLY A 61 3.24 -9.56 2.08
C GLY A 61 4.30 -8.48 2.24
N ILE A 62 5.52 -8.86 2.60
CA ILE A 62 6.64 -7.92 2.78
C ILE A 62 7.01 -7.26 1.45
N VAL A 63 7.10 -8.02 0.36
CA VAL A 63 7.40 -7.49 -0.98
C VAL A 63 6.29 -6.56 -1.46
N ALA A 64 5.02 -6.91 -1.24
CA ALA A 64 3.90 -6.04 -1.60
C ALA A 64 3.91 -4.73 -0.78
N MET A 65 4.16 -4.80 0.52
CA MET A 65 4.33 -3.62 1.38
C MET A 65 5.47 -2.74 0.89
N ALA A 66 6.66 -3.31 0.68
CA ALA A 66 7.83 -2.58 0.22
C ALA A 66 7.57 -1.95 -1.15
N GLY A 67 6.95 -2.69 -2.08
CA GLY A 67 6.57 -2.18 -3.39
C GLY A 67 5.65 -0.97 -3.31
N TRP A 68 4.58 -1.04 -2.49
CA TRP A 68 3.65 0.08 -2.33
C TRP A 68 4.28 1.29 -1.65
N LEU A 69 5.14 1.09 -0.64
CA LEU A 69 5.86 2.18 0.01
C LEU A 69 6.86 2.86 -0.93
N VAL A 70 7.57 2.11 -1.76
CA VAL A 70 8.48 2.66 -2.77
C VAL A 70 7.72 3.43 -3.84
N ILE A 71 6.58 2.91 -4.31
CA ILE A 71 5.70 3.62 -5.25
C ILE A 71 5.19 4.92 -4.64
N ALA A 72 4.69 4.88 -3.41
CA ALA A 72 4.24 6.07 -2.69
C ALA A 72 5.39 7.09 -2.56
N TRP A 73 6.58 6.65 -2.17
CA TRP A 73 7.77 7.49 -2.07
C TRP A 73 8.13 8.17 -3.39
N PHE A 74 8.21 7.42 -4.48
CA PHE A 74 8.48 7.96 -5.81
C PHE A 74 7.44 8.99 -6.24
N ILE A 75 6.16 8.70 -5.99
CA ILE A 75 5.07 9.62 -6.33
C ILE A 75 5.16 10.92 -5.53
N MET A 76 5.46 10.82 -4.23
CA MET A 76 5.64 12.01 -3.37
C MET A 76 6.82 12.85 -3.84
N HIS A 77 7.91 12.21 -4.24
CA HIS A 77 9.10 12.90 -4.72
C HIS A 77 8.89 13.57 -6.09
N GLU A 78 8.29 12.87 -7.06
CA GLU A 78 8.05 13.38 -8.42
C GLU A 78 7.07 14.54 -8.43
N LYS A 79 6.02 14.47 -7.62
CA LYS A 79 4.96 15.49 -7.63
C LYS A 79 5.17 16.61 -6.61
N GLY A 80 6.28 16.58 -5.86
CA GLY A 80 6.56 17.55 -4.80
C GLY A 80 5.51 17.57 -3.70
N ILE A 81 4.70 16.51 -3.57
CA ILE A 81 3.61 16.43 -2.60
C ILE A 81 4.25 16.04 -1.28
N HIS A 82 4.61 17.04 -0.47
CA HIS A 82 4.99 16.80 0.91
C HIS A 82 3.82 16.16 1.66
N PHE A 83 4.11 15.36 2.70
CA PHE A 83 3.11 14.78 3.63
C PHE A 83 2.12 15.80 4.21
N TRP A 84 2.40 17.09 4.01
CA TRP A 84 1.67 18.26 4.50
C TRP A 84 0.86 19.02 3.44
N GLY A 85 0.86 18.60 2.17
CA GLY A 85 0.07 19.25 1.12
C GLY A 85 0.46 20.70 0.83
N LEU A 86 1.72 21.08 1.08
CA LEU A 86 2.33 22.37 0.75
C LEU A 86 3.48 22.14 -0.24
#